data_AF-A0A0H3LVS9-F1
#
_entry.id   AF-A0A0H3LVS9-F1
#
_cell.length_a   1.000
_cell.length_b   1.000
_cell.length_c   1.000
_cell.angle_alpha   90.00
_cell.angle_beta   90.00
_cell.angle_gamma   90.00
#
_symmetry.space_group_name_H-M   'P 1'
#
loop_
_entity.id
_entity.type
_entity.pdbx_description
1 polymer ?
#
loop_
_entity_poly.entity_id
_entity_poly.type
_entity_poly.pdbx_seq_one_letter_code
_entity_poly.pdbx_strand_id
1 'polypeptide(L)'
;MCFEYRSNRKLRLNFLLSLQNLRGALFADKELINNIKRQESIVNADEIKKLDSYLKNTFQNSALQVRARTKKSDSCEVYIGDEFLGVIYRDEDEDELSYSFSMAILDIDLEN
;
A
#
# COMPACT_ATOMS: atom_id res chain seq x y z
N MET A 1 -33.73 9.88 18.34
CA MET A 1 -32.71 10.67 17.64
C MET A 1 -31.62 9.74 17.16
N CYS A 2 -31.65 9.40 15.88
CA CYS A 2 -30.56 8.72 15.21
C CYS A 2 -29.44 9.75 15.03
N PHE A 3 -28.30 9.55 15.69
CA PHE A 3 -27.07 10.25 15.31
C PHE A 3 -26.40 9.38 14.25
N GLU A 4 -26.41 9.85 13.01
CA GLU A 4 -25.61 9.28 11.93
C GLU A 4 -24.14 9.29 12.36
N TYR A 5 -23.61 8.12 12.68
CA TYR A 5 -22.21 7.92 13.01
C TYR A 5 -21.42 7.99 11.71
N ARG A 6 -21.06 9.22 11.30
CA ARG A 6 -20.35 9.50 10.07
C ARG A 6 -19.01 8.76 10.05
N SER A 7 -18.92 7.83 9.10
CA SER A 7 -17.76 7.02 8.71
C SER A 7 -16.47 7.84 8.61
N ASN A 8 -15.67 7.84 9.68
CA ASN A 8 -14.28 8.28 9.63
C ASN A 8 -13.43 7.32 10.46
N ARG A 9 -12.79 6.35 9.78
CA ARG A 9 -12.06 5.23 10.39
C ARG A 9 -10.93 5.67 11.34
N LYS A 10 -10.33 6.85 11.09
CA LYS A 10 -9.33 7.47 11.99
C LYS A 10 -9.90 7.88 13.36
N LEU A 11 -11.14 8.34 13.44
CA LEU A 11 -11.76 8.77 14.70
C LEU A 11 -12.08 7.58 15.61
N ARG A 12 -12.42 6.43 15.01
CA ARG A 12 -12.72 5.19 15.75
C ARG A 12 -11.47 4.61 16.44
N LEU A 13 -10.31 4.71 15.79
CA LEU A 13 -9.03 4.24 16.32
C LEU A 13 -8.55 5.11 17.49
N ASN A 14 -8.61 6.44 17.36
CA ASN A 14 -8.22 7.37 18.42
C ASN A 14 -9.12 7.27 19.67
N PHE A 15 -10.41 7.00 19.49
CA PHE A 15 -11.36 6.83 20.60
C PHE A 15 -11.13 5.52 21.38
N LEU A 16 -10.81 4.43 20.69
CA LEU A 16 -10.47 3.15 21.33
C LEU A 16 -9.11 3.21 22.03
N LEU A 17 -8.14 3.93 21.47
CA LEU A 17 -6.84 4.14 22.10
C LEU A 17 -6.93 5.05 23.33
N SER A 18 -7.81 6.06 23.35
CA SER A 18 -8.00 6.90 24.55
C SER A 18 -8.62 6.16 25.73
N LEU A 19 -9.35 5.07 25.49
CA LEU A 19 -9.91 4.21 26.53
C LEU A 19 -8.86 3.29 27.17
N GLN A 20 -7.69 3.10 26.56
CA GLN A 20 -6.62 2.25 27.12
C GLN A 20 -5.78 2.93 28.21
N ASN A 21 -5.94 4.24 28.41
CA ASN A 21 -5.27 4.98 29.50
C ASN A 21 -6.01 4.90 30.85
N LEU A 22 -7.16 4.24 30.91
CA LEU A 22 -7.82 3.88 32.17
C LEU A 22 -7.32 2.50 32.58
N ARG A 23 -6.38 2.49 33.54
CA ARG A 23 -5.82 1.29 34.19
C ARG A 23 -6.92 0.24 34.45
N GLY A 24 -6.91 -0.85 33.69
CA GLY A 24 -7.77 -2.01 34.02
C GLY A 24 -8.27 -2.88 32.87
N ALA A 25 -7.96 -2.59 31.60
CA ALA A 25 -8.34 -3.46 30.48
C ALA A 25 -7.12 -4.01 29.72
N LEU A 26 -6.39 -4.92 30.37
CA LEU A 26 -5.77 -6.04 29.65
C LEU A 26 -6.99 -6.94 29.33
N PHE A 27 -7.38 -7.26 28.11
CA PHE A 27 -6.62 -7.73 26.98
C PHE A 27 -7.36 -7.26 25.71
N ALA A 28 -6.88 -6.19 25.06
CA ALA A 28 -7.04 -6.17 23.61
C ALA A 28 -6.12 -7.29 23.11
N ASP A 29 -6.73 -8.37 22.63
CA ASP A 29 -6.02 -9.56 22.17
C ASP A 29 -4.87 -9.12 21.26
N LYS A 30 -3.65 -9.62 21.48
CA LYS A 30 -2.52 -9.28 20.60
C LYS A 30 -2.86 -9.64 19.16
N GLU A 31 -3.69 -10.67 18.97
CA GLU A 31 -4.32 -11.01 17.69
C GLU A 31 -5.24 -9.92 17.13
N LEU A 32 -6.04 -9.22 17.95
CA LEU A 32 -6.90 -8.14 17.48
C LEU A 32 -6.06 -6.96 16.99
N ILE A 33 -4.98 -6.62 17.69
CA ILE A 33 -4.03 -5.58 17.29
C ILE A 33 -3.28 -6.02 16.01
N ASN A 34 -2.91 -7.30 15.90
CA ASN A 34 -2.26 -7.84 14.71
C ASN A 34 -3.21 -7.94 13.52
N ASN A 35 -4.48 -8.29 13.71
CA ASN A 35 -5.50 -8.37 12.66
C ASN A 35 -5.96 -6.98 12.18
N ILE A 36 -5.92 -5.97 13.06
CA ILE A 36 -6.10 -4.56 12.65
C ILE A 36 -4.89 -4.08 11.83
N LYS A 37 -3.66 -4.50 12.16
CA LYS A 37 -2.45 -4.18 11.38
C LYS A 37 -2.36 -4.94 10.05
N ARG A 38 -2.77 -6.21 10.01
CA ARG A 38 -2.72 -7.08 8.82
C ARG A 38 -3.67 -6.63 7.69
N GLN A 39 -4.69 -5.84 8.00
CA GLN A 39 -5.63 -5.31 6.99
C GLN A 39 -5.17 -4.01 6.32
N GLU A 40 -3.98 -3.50 6.64
CA GLU A 40 -3.35 -2.40 5.92
C GLU A 40 -2.21 -2.97 5.07
N SER A 41 -2.54 -3.49 3.88
CA SER A 41 -1.58 -3.83 2.83
C SER A 41 -0.92 -2.52 2.37
N ILE A 42 0.05 -2.04 3.13
CA ILE A 42 0.79 -0.81 2.87
C ILE A 42 2.11 -1.20 2.23
N VAL A 43 2.33 -0.74 1.00
CA VAL A 43 3.65 -0.76 0.41
C VAL A 43 4.53 0.23 1.18
N ASN A 44 5.58 -0.30 1.81
CA ASN A 44 6.50 0.48 2.60
C ASN A 44 7.50 1.24 1.71
N ALA A 45 8.03 2.37 2.18
CA ALA A 45 9.02 3.15 1.45
C ALA A 45 10.29 2.35 1.09
N ASP A 46 10.66 1.37 1.92
CA ASP A 46 11.79 0.48 1.65
C ASP A 46 11.48 -0.56 0.58
N GLU A 47 10.24 -1.05 0.51
CA GLU A 47 9.80 -1.95 -0.57
C GLU A 47 9.81 -1.22 -1.91
N ILE A 48 9.36 0.04 -1.93
CA ILE A 48 9.42 0.89 -3.13
C ILE A 48 10.85 1.06 -3.62
N LYS A 49 11.81 1.33 -2.73
CA LYS A 49 13.24 1.42 -3.11
C LYS A 49 13.79 0.10 -3.65
N LYS A 50 13.37 -1.04 -3.08
CA LYS A 50 13.76 -2.36 -3.58
C LYS A 50 13.19 -2.61 -4.96
N LEU A 51 11.91 -2.34 -5.18
CA LEU A 51 11.24 -2.47 -6.48
C LEU A 51 11.87 -1.53 -7.52
N ASP A 52 12.17 -0.29 -7.15
CA ASP A 52 12.83 0.70 -8.01
C ASP A 52 14.21 0.21 -8.46
N SER A 53 15.03 -0.26 -7.51
CA SER A 53 16.36 -0.79 -7.83
C SER A 53 16.28 -2.06 -8.68
N TYR A 54 15.33 -2.95 -8.37
CA TYR A 54 15.10 -4.18 -9.12
C TYR A 54 14.70 -3.91 -10.57
N LEU A 55 13.75 -2.99 -10.81
CA LEU A 55 13.30 -2.65 -12.16
C LEU A 55 14.38 -1.95 -12.96
N LYS A 56 15.13 -1.00 -12.34
CA LYS A 56 16.28 -0.36 -12.99
C LYS A 56 17.32 -1.36 -13.45
N ASN A 57 17.64 -2.34 -12.62
CA ASN A 57 18.61 -3.38 -12.95
C ASN A 57 18.07 -4.35 -14.02
N THR A 58 16.80 -4.76 -13.90
CA THR A 58 16.16 -5.72 -14.82
C THR A 58 16.02 -5.16 -16.23
N PHE A 59 15.56 -3.91 -16.36
CA PHE A 59 15.38 -3.24 -17.65
C PHE A 59 16.63 -2.46 -18.11
N GLN A 60 17.70 -2.47 -17.32
CA GLN A 60 18.93 -1.70 -17.56
C GLN A 60 18.66 -0.21 -17.86
N ASN A 61 17.62 0.34 -17.25
CA ASN A 61 17.16 1.70 -17.48
C ASN A 61 17.08 2.47 -16.17
N SER A 62 18.01 3.41 -15.97
CA SER A 62 18.10 4.22 -14.76
C SER A 62 17.02 5.32 -14.68
N ALA A 63 16.32 5.61 -15.77
CA ALA A 63 15.23 6.59 -15.82
C ALA A 63 13.89 6.06 -15.27
N LEU A 64 13.80 4.74 -15.02
CA LEU A 64 12.66 4.14 -14.34
C LEU A 64 12.51 4.70 -12.93
N GLN A 65 11.27 4.92 -12.50
CA GLN A 65 10.94 5.39 -11.16
C GLN A 65 9.69 4.69 -10.64
N VAL A 66 9.78 4.13 -9.44
CA VAL A 66 8.61 3.61 -8.72
C VAL A 66 8.13 4.65 -7.71
N ARG A 67 6.85 5.04 -7.82
CA ARG A 67 6.24 6.05 -6.97
C ARG A 67 5.09 5.45 -6.16
N ALA A 68 5.02 5.80 -4.87
CA ALA A 68 3.91 5.44 -4.00
C ALA A 68 2.65 6.23 -4.38
N ARG A 69 1.47 5.60 -4.33
CA ARG A 69 0.22 6.36 -4.39
C ARG A 69 -0.12 6.94 -3.02
N THR A 70 -0.39 8.24 -2.94
CA THR A 70 -0.74 8.93 -1.69
C THR A 70 -2.07 8.46 -1.06
N LYS A 71 -2.95 7.81 -1.83
CA LYS A 71 -4.33 7.46 -1.42
C LYS A 71 -4.63 5.97 -1.37
N LYS A 72 -3.88 5.14 -2.11
CA LYS A 72 -4.05 3.69 -2.14
C LYS A 72 -2.74 3.05 -1.70
N SER A 73 -2.81 2.32 -0.61
CA SER A 73 -1.61 1.80 0.05
C SER A 73 -1.16 0.45 -0.51
N ASP A 74 -1.98 -0.23 -1.31
CA ASP A 74 -1.74 -1.58 -1.85
C ASP A 74 -0.96 -1.61 -3.18
N SER A 75 -0.68 -0.44 -3.76
CA SER A 75 -0.15 -0.34 -5.11
C SER A 75 0.82 0.82 -5.33
N CYS A 76 1.77 0.58 -6.24
CA CYS A 76 2.75 1.54 -6.71
C CYS A 76 2.53 1.84 -8.19
N GLU A 77 2.98 3.00 -8.64
CA GLU A 77 2.98 3.37 -10.05
C GLU A 77 4.43 3.40 -10.55
N VAL A 78 4.63 2.94 -11.79
CA VAL A 78 5.94 2.91 -12.45
C VAL A 78 5.94 3.93 -13.58
N TYR A 79 6.98 4.75 -13.61
CA TYR A 79 7.18 5.81 -14.58
C TYR A 79 8.54 5.70 -15.26
N ILE A 80 8.65 6.18 -16.49
CA ILE A 80 9.92 6.56 -17.13
C ILE A 80 9.85 8.05 -17.39
N GLY A 81 10.68 8.84 -16.70
CA GLY A 81 10.58 10.30 -16.76
C GLY A 81 9.19 10.78 -16.29
N ASP A 82 8.42 11.34 -17.23
CA ASP A 82 7.04 11.82 -17.02
C ASP A 82 5.97 10.89 -17.62
N GLU A 83 6.38 9.78 -18.23
CA GLU A 83 5.49 8.80 -18.85
C GLU A 83 5.12 7.69 -17.87
N PHE A 84 3.82 7.38 -17.78
CA PHE A 84 3.31 6.30 -16.95
C PHE A 84 3.39 4.97 -17.69
N LEU A 85 4.09 3.99 -17.13
CA LEU A 85 4.19 2.66 -17.71
C LEU A 85 3.15 1.68 -17.17
N GLY A 86 2.87 1.74 -15.87
CA GLY A 86 2.05 0.71 -15.26
C GLY A 86 1.96 0.76 -13.75
N VAL A 87 1.33 -0.27 -13.21
CA VAL A 87 1.03 -0.40 -11.77
C VAL A 87 1.67 -1.68 -11.24
N ILE A 88 2.26 -1.59 -10.05
CA ILE A 88 2.64 -2.76 -9.26
C ILE A 88 1.62 -2.94 -8.14
N TYR A 89 1.04 -4.12 -8.02
CA TYR A 89 0.20 -4.52 -6.91
C TYR A 89 1.02 -5.39 -5.95
N ARG A 90 0.93 -5.09 -4.66
CA ARG A 90 1.48 -5.94 -3.60
C ARG A 90 0.38 -6.88 -3.14
N ASP A 91 0.65 -8.17 -3.18
CA ASP A 91 -0.24 -9.20 -2.67
C ASP A 91 0.45 -10.01 -1.58
N GLU A 92 -0.28 -10.34 -0.52
CA GLU A 92 0.24 -11.06 0.64
C GLU A 92 -0.74 -12.17 0.99
N ASP A 93 -0.41 -13.39 0.56
CA ASP A 93 -1.22 -14.59 0.73
C ASP A 93 -0.47 -15.58 1.62
N GLU A 94 -1.06 -15.97 2.76
CA GLU A 94 -0.57 -17.05 3.64
C GLU A 94 0.98 -17.11 3.83
N ASP A 95 1.57 -15.97 4.19
CA ASP A 95 3.01 -15.74 4.41
C ASP A 95 3.89 -15.64 3.14
N GLU A 96 3.31 -15.62 1.95
CA GLU A 96 3.99 -15.36 0.68
C GLU A 96 3.72 -13.92 0.20
N LEU A 97 4.79 -13.15 0.06
CA LEU A 97 4.75 -11.78 -0.46
C LEU A 97 5.06 -11.78 -1.95
N SER A 98 4.07 -11.43 -2.77
CA SER A 98 4.21 -11.33 -4.21
C SER A 98 3.96 -9.92 -4.74
N TYR A 99 4.56 -9.62 -5.89
CA TYR A 99 4.42 -8.33 -6.57
C TYR A 99 4.01 -8.56 -8.01
N SER A 100 2.84 -8.05 -8.39
CA SER A 100 2.31 -8.17 -9.74
C SER A 100 2.47 -6.85 -10.48
N PHE A 101 3.28 -6.83 -11.52
CA PHE A 101 3.41 -5.66 -12.41
C PHE A 101 2.46 -5.80 -13.60
N SER A 102 1.55 -4.82 -13.75
CA SER A 102 0.61 -4.72 -14.85
C SER A 102 0.93 -3.50 -15.69
N MET A 103 1.31 -3.73 -16.94
CA MET A 103 1.56 -2.71 -17.97
C MET A 103 0.55 -2.90 -19.09
N ALA A 104 -0.19 -1.85 -19.41
CA ALA A 104 -1.05 -1.82 -20.57
C ALA A 104 -0.27 -1.22 -21.73
N ILE A 105 -0.26 -1.91 -22.87
CA ILE A 105 0.29 -1.39 -24.12
C ILE A 105 -0.90 -1.10 -25.02
N LEU A 106 -1.04 0.15 -25.46
CA LEU A 106 -2.10 0.55 -26.38
C LEU A 106 -1.57 0.53 -27.82
N ASP A 107 -2.48 0.40 -28.78
CA ASP A 107 -2.13 0.40 -30.21
C ASP A 107 -1.39 1.69 -30.62
N ILE A 108 -1.80 2.83 -30.04
CA ILE A 108 -1.13 4.12 -30.23
C ILE A 108 0.33 4.15 -29.76
N ASP A 109 0.71 3.29 -28.82
CA ASP A 109 2.08 3.22 -28.30
C ASP A 109 2.99 2.41 -29.24
N LEU A 110 2.39 1.64 -30.16
CA LEU A 110 3.09 0.76 -31.11
C LEU A 110 3.40 1.44 -32.46
N GLU A 111 2.86 2.63 -32.73
CA GLU A 111 3.01 3.33 -34.02
C GLU A 111 4.39 3.99 -34.24
N ASN A 112 5.43 3.58 -33.51
CA ASN A 112 6.80 4.14 -33.56
C ASN A 112 7.84 3.21 -34.19
#